data_AF-A0A7J5EJ16-F1
#
_entry.id   AF-A0A7J5EJ16-F1
#
_cell.length_a   1.000
_cell.length_b   1.000
_cell.length_c   1.000
_cell.angle_alpha   90.00
_cell.angle_beta   90.00
_cell.angle_gamma   90.00
#
_symmetry.space_group_name_H-M   'P 1'
#
loop_
_entity.id
_entity.type
_entity.pdbx_description
1 polymer ?
#
loop_
_entity_poly.entity_id
_entity_poly.type
_entity_poly.pdbx_seq_one_letter_code
_entity_poly.pdbx_strand_id
1 'polypeptide(L)'
;MRTRALVWMFVMVAATACGGGGGDDDGNSDGDGGGSNGDGGGGGGDGGGGPDAPPPLPVCVPSCSTAADCGTGPAGSIIDANTYACDGGVCRWLGCLSTAECVATYGTQAWTCEAAFGATVPTCWPTCTSATQCANPNSPLLGADNYACDGGKCRWLGCNDTSECTAANMSSAWTCRKQSGMRNCFHTCTTPSDCATASAPYDADNYDCVAGTCLWTGCNTTAECMSVDPDWVCR
;
A
#
# COMPACT_ATOMS: atom_id res chain seq x y z
N MET A 1 27.85 23.55 -3.26
CA MET A 1 27.37 22.37 -4.01
C MET A 1 26.89 21.35 -2.98
N ARG A 2 25.57 21.25 -2.78
CA ARG A 2 24.98 20.25 -1.87
C ARG A 2 24.88 18.94 -2.66
N THR A 3 25.72 17.97 -2.33
CA THR A 3 25.68 16.62 -2.87
C THR A 3 24.36 15.99 -2.40
N ARG A 4 23.35 15.97 -3.26
CA ARG A 4 22.12 15.21 -3.02
C ARG A 4 22.51 13.74 -3.08
N ALA A 5 22.70 13.10 -1.93
CA ALA A 5 22.79 11.66 -1.85
C ALA A 5 21.51 11.09 -2.48
N LEU A 6 21.64 10.30 -3.53
CA LEU A 6 20.57 9.44 -4.01
C LEU A 6 20.28 8.42 -2.90
N VAL A 7 19.43 8.80 -1.95
CA VAL A 7 18.72 7.84 -1.13
C VAL A 7 17.76 7.16 -2.08
N TRP A 8 18.06 5.91 -2.45
CA TRP A 8 17.10 5.01 -3.08
C TRP A 8 16.01 4.74 -2.04
N MET A 9 15.08 5.67 -1.93
CA MET A 9 13.86 5.49 -1.17
C MET A 9 13.01 4.53 -2.01
N PHE A 10 13.15 3.23 -1.73
CA PHE A 10 12.12 2.26 -2.06
C PHE A 10 10.90 2.65 -1.24
N VAL A 11 10.12 3.58 -1.78
CA VAL A 11 8.74 3.76 -1.35
C VAL A 11 8.04 2.50 -1.83
N MET A 12 8.01 1.47 -0.98
CA MET A 12 6.93 0.50 -1.05
C MET A 12 5.66 1.33 -0.80
N VAL A 13 5.01 1.73 -1.89
CA VAL A 13 3.61 2.15 -1.83
C VAL A 13 2.86 0.91 -1.38
N ALA A 14 2.73 0.76 -0.06
CA ALA A 14 1.73 -0.10 0.52
C ALA A 14 0.40 0.49 0.06
N ALA A 15 -0.08 0.02 -1.09
CA ALA A 15 -1.45 0.24 -1.51
C ALA A 15 -2.28 -0.48 -0.45
N THR A 16 -2.67 0.25 0.59
CA THR A 16 -3.65 -0.18 1.58
C THR A 16 -4.98 -0.30 0.83
N ALA A 17 -5.17 -1.43 0.16
CA ALA A 17 -6.44 -1.81 -0.42
C ALA A 17 -7.41 -2.03 0.76
N CYS A 18 -8.15 -0.98 1.11
CA CYS A 18 -9.25 -1.08 2.06
C CYS A 18 -10.29 -2.08 1.53
N GLY A 19 -10.57 -3.10 2.34
CA GLY A 19 -11.92 -3.63 2.51
C GLY A 19 -12.49 -4.53 1.42
N GLY A 20 -11.80 -5.60 1.04
CA GLY A 20 -12.46 -6.78 0.48
C GLY A 20 -12.89 -7.71 1.63
N GLY A 21 -14.10 -7.54 2.16
CA GLY A 21 -14.70 -8.47 3.12
C GLY A 21 -14.97 -9.81 2.44
N GLY A 22 -14.06 -10.77 2.58
CA GLY A 22 -14.29 -12.16 2.20
C GLY A 22 -14.95 -12.88 3.36
N GLY A 23 -16.24 -13.21 3.22
CA GLY A 23 -16.94 -14.13 4.11
C GLY A 23 -16.44 -15.55 3.89
N ASP A 24 -16.18 -16.26 4.98
CA ASP A 24 -15.94 -17.69 4.99
C ASP A 24 -17.29 -18.42 4.77
N ASP A 25 -17.55 -18.86 3.54
CA ASP A 25 -18.66 -19.78 3.25
C ASP A 25 -18.21 -21.22 3.47
N ASP A 26 -18.42 -21.74 4.69
CA ASP A 26 -18.35 -23.16 4.99
C ASP A 26 -19.55 -23.88 4.35
N GLY A 27 -19.40 -24.27 3.08
CA GLY A 27 -20.38 -25.06 2.34
C GLY A 27 -20.45 -26.50 2.84
N ASN A 28 -21.31 -26.76 3.83
CA ASN A 28 -21.84 -28.09 4.14
C ASN A 28 -23.18 -28.27 3.41
N SER A 29 -23.20 -29.05 2.32
CA SER A 29 -24.41 -29.35 1.55
C SER A 29 -24.86 -30.79 1.81
N ASP A 30 -25.86 -30.95 2.68
CA ASP A 30 -26.72 -32.13 2.75
C ASP A 30 -28.12 -31.69 3.19
N GLY A 31 -29.14 -31.92 2.35
CA GLY A 31 -30.53 -31.66 2.73
C GLY A 31 -31.52 -31.57 1.57
N ASP A 32 -31.96 -32.74 1.07
CA ASP A 32 -33.20 -32.91 0.32
C ASP A 32 -34.44 -32.52 1.15
N GLY A 33 -35.43 -31.86 0.55
CA GLY A 33 -36.77 -31.79 1.16
C GLY A 33 -37.74 -30.70 0.66
N GLY A 34 -38.62 -31.09 -0.27
CA GLY A 34 -40.08 -30.91 -0.14
C GLY A 34 -40.69 -29.50 -0.23
N GLY A 35 -41.59 -29.31 -1.22
CA GLY A 35 -42.21 -28.03 -1.54
C GLY A 35 -43.28 -27.50 -0.58
N SER A 36 -43.74 -26.27 -0.85
CA SER A 36 -45.11 -25.78 -0.65
C SER A 36 -45.29 -24.42 -1.33
N ASN A 37 -46.41 -24.27 -2.06
CA ASN A 37 -46.92 -23.02 -2.60
C ASN A 37 -47.45 -22.13 -1.46
N GLY A 38 -47.10 -20.85 -1.46
CA GLY A 38 -47.67 -19.85 -0.55
C GLY A 38 -47.51 -18.43 -1.09
N ASP A 39 -48.64 -17.82 -1.41
CA ASP A 39 -48.80 -16.41 -1.76
C ASP A 39 -48.58 -15.47 -0.55
N GLY A 40 -48.03 -14.28 -0.82
CA GLY A 40 -48.40 -13.06 -0.09
C GLY A 40 -47.29 -12.41 0.76
N GLY A 41 -47.16 -11.09 0.58
CA GLY A 41 -46.63 -10.18 1.60
C GLY A 41 -45.47 -9.31 1.15
N GLY A 42 -45.78 -8.15 0.55
CA GLY A 42 -44.80 -7.08 0.34
C GLY A 42 -44.37 -6.49 1.68
N GLY A 43 -43.19 -6.88 2.16
CA GLY A 43 -42.49 -6.24 3.27
C GLY A 43 -41.38 -5.35 2.74
N GLY A 44 -41.51 -4.04 2.97
CA GLY A 44 -40.41 -3.09 2.76
C GLY A 44 -39.28 -3.44 3.72
N GLY A 45 -38.21 -4.02 3.19
CA GLY A 45 -37.00 -4.29 3.95
C GLY A 45 -36.25 -2.99 4.18
N ASP A 46 -36.16 -2.56 5.43
CA ASP A 46 -35.23 -1.54 5.88
C ASP A 46 -33.83 -1.99 5.48
N GLY A 47 -33.25 -1.31 4.48
CA GLY A 47 -31.92 -1.60 3.98
C GLY A 47 -30.93 -1.50 5.12
N GLY A 48 -30.47 -2.65 5.62
CA GLY A 48 -29.42 -2.74 6.60
C GLY A 48 -28.20 -2.02 6.06
N GLY A 49 -27.92 -0.82 6.58
CA GLY A 49 -26.65 -0.14 6.35
C GLY A 49 -25.56 -1.11 6.79
N GLY A 50 -24.72 -1.53 5.84
CA GLY A 50 -23.51 -2.26 6.16
C GLY A 50 -22.71 -1.45 7.20
N PRO A 51 -21.89 -2.12 8.03
CA PRO A 51 -21.06 -1.41 8.99
C PRO A 51 -20.26 -0.34 8.25
N ASP A 52 -20.40 0.91 8.71
CA ASP A 52 -19.67 2.04 8.14
C ASP A 52 -18.18 1.69 8.09
N ALA A 53 -17.57 1.87 6.91
CA ALA A 53 -16.14 1.65 6.77
C ALA A 53 -15.40 2.55 7.78
N PRO A 54 -14.37 2.05 8.49
CA PRO A 54 -13.61 2.87 9.40
C PRO A 54 -13.05 4.09 8.65
N PRO A 55 -13.00 5.26 9.30
CA PRO A 55 -12.46 6.46 8.67
C PRO A 55 -11.01 6.19 8.22
N PRO A 56 -10.57 6.80 7.10
CA PRO A 56 -9.18 6.68 6.67
C PRO A 56 -8.25 7.20 7.77
N LEU A 57 -7.13 6.52 7.98
CA LEU A 57 -6.12 6.96 8.93
C LEU A 57 -5.45 8.23 8.41
N PRO A 58 -5.24 9.25 9.25
CA PRO A 58 -4.56 10.46 8.84
C PRO A 58 -3.10 10.17 8.54
N VAL A 59 -2.59 10.70 7.44
CA VAL A 59 -1.20 10.51 7.00
C VAL A 59 -0.54 11.85 6.74
N CYS A 60 0.78 11.89 6.89
CA CYS A 60 1.54 13.07 6.48
C CYS A 60 1.64 13.12 4.97
N VAL A 61 1.11 14.19 4.38
CA VAL A 61 1.08 14.41 2.94
C VAL A 61 1.63 15.79 2.59
N PRO A 62 2.28 15.96 1.41
CA PRO A 62 2.70 17.27 0.95
C PRO A 62 1.49 18.20 0.79
N SER A 63 1.60 19.40 1.34
CA SER A 63 0.65 20.48 1.12
C SER A 63 0.91 21.18 -0.21
N CYS A 64 -0.10 21.86 -0.73
CA CYS A 64 0.03 22.58 -1.98
C CYS A 64 -0.95 23.75 -2.08
N SER A 65 -0.59 24.70 -2.93
CA SER A 65 -1.47 25.73 -3.47
C SER A 65 -1.84 25.45 -4.93
N THR A 66 -0.94 24.77 -5.67
CA THR A 66 -1.11 24.34 -7.06
C THR A 66 -0.47 22.97 -7.28
N ALA A 67 -0.79 22.30 -8.39
CA ALA A 67 -0.15 21.03 -8.75
C ALA A 67 1.38 21.13 -8.92
N ALA A 68 1.89 22.32 -9.23
CA ALA A 68 3.33 22.55 -9.37
C ALA A 68 4.09 22.39 -8.05
N ASP A 69 3.42 22.55 -6.90
CA ASP A 69 4.05 22.38 -5.58
C ASP A 69 4.30 20.90 -5.26
N CYS A 70 3.60 19.99 -5.93
CA CYS A 70 3.65 18.55 -5.68
C CYS A 70 4.74 17.83 -6.48
N GLY A 71 5.09 18.37 -7.65
CA GLY A 71 6.09 17.78 -8.54
C GLY A 71 7.51 18.16 -8.12
N THR A 72 8.32 17.16 -7.78
CA THR A 72 9.74 17.35 -7.40
C THR A 72 10.73 16.85 -8.45
N GLY A 73 10.25 16.12 -9.45
CA GLY A 73 11.04 15.54 -10.53
C GLY A 73 11.17 16.43 -11.78
N PRO A 74 12.05 16.02 -12.71
CA PRO A 74 12.11 16.65 -14.03
C PRO A 74 10.81 16.43 -14.82
N ALA A 75 10.50 17.34 -15.73
CA ALA A 75 9.36 17.21 -16.63
C ALA A 75 9.40 15.89 -17.43
N GLY A 76 8.28 15.17 -17.46
CA GLY A 76 8.15 13.86 -18.08
C GLY A 76 8.58 12.68 -17.20
N SER A 77 8.71 12.88 -15.88
CA SER A 77 8.93 11.80 -14.90
C SER A 77 7.68 11.57 -14.06
N ILE A 78 7.59 10.42 -13.37
CA ILE A 78 6.44 10.08 -12.50
C ILE A 78 6.39 10.86 -11.19
N ILE A 79 7.20 11.89 -11.03
CA ILE A 79 7.17 12.75 -9.85
C ILE A 79 7.18 14.22 -10.26
N ASP A 80 6.77 14.52 -11.50
CA ASP A 80 6.66 15.88 -12.01
C ASP A 80 5.29 16.50 -11.67
N ALA A 81 5.04 17.75 -12.09
CA ALA A 81 3.82 18.46 -11.70
C ALA A 81 2.53 17.92 -12.34
N ASN A 82 2.58 17.26 -13.51
CA ASN A 82 1.37 16.89 -14.25
C ASN A 82 0.72 15.59 -13.73
N THR A 83 1.47 14.86 -12.91
CA THR A 83 1.06 13.60 -12.30
C THR A 83 0.43 13.80 -10.92
N TYR A 84 0.25 15.04 -10.48
CA TYR A 84 -0.44 15.40 -9.25
C TYR A 84 -1.58 16.40 -9.49
N ALA A 85 -2.58 16.36 -8.61
CA ALA A 85 -3.55 17.42 -8.41
C ALA A 85 -3.34 18.05 -7.04
N CYS A 86 -3.67 19.34 -6.91
CA CYS A 86 -3.75 20.01 -5.62
C CYS A 86 -5.21 20.12 -5.18
N ASP A 87 -5.64 19.16 -4.35
CA ASP A 87 -7.03 19.03 -3.93
C ASP A 87 -7.15 19.30 -2.43
N GLY A 88 -7.96 20.29 -2.05
CA GLY A 88 -8.14 20.64 -0.63
C GLY A 88 -6.87 21.10 0.08
N GLY A 89 -5.87 21.58 -0.66
CA GLY A 89 -4.57 22.01 -0.15
C GLY A 89 -3.56 20.88 0.08
N VAL A 90 -3.82 19.67 -0.46
CA VAL A 90 -2.89 18.53 -0.42
C VAL A 90 -2.61 17.95 -1.80
N CYS A 91 -1.41 17.43 -1.96
CA CYS A 91 -0.96 16.77 -3.18
C CYS A 91 -1.59 15.39 -3.31
N ARG A 92 -2.49 15.24 -4.29
CA ARG A 92 -3.07 13.95 -4.66
C ARG A 92 -2.38 13.41 -5.90
N TRP A 93 -1.81 12.21 -5.76
CA TRP A 93 -1.22 11.47 -6.88
C TRP A 93 -2.30 11.06 -7.89
N LEU A 94 -2.08 11.35 -9.17
CA LEU A 94 -2.97 11.00 -10.28
C LEU A 94 -2.56 9.71 -10.99
N GLY A 95 -1.37 9.19 -10.69
CA GLY A 95 -0.79 8.08 -11.41
C GLY A 95 0.19 8.55 -12.48
N CYS A 96 0.88 7.57 -13.07
CA CYS A 96 1.62 7.83 -14.29
C CYS A 96 0.64 8.12 -15.44
N LEU A 97 1.04 8.97 -16.38
CA LEU A 97 0.24 9.32 -17.56
C LEU A 97 0.65 8.52 -18.79
N SER A 98 1.86 7.97 -18.81
CA SER A 98 2.35 7.16 -19.93
C SER A 98 3.47 6.20 -19.57
N THR A 99 3.63 5.16 -20.39
CA THR A 99 4.79 4.25 -20.28
C THR A 99 6.12 5.00 -20.44
N ALA A 100 6.15 6.09 -21.21
CA ALA A 100 7.35 6.90 -21.38
C ALA A 100 7.82 7.53 -20.06
N GLU A 101 6.91 7.94 -19.17
CA GLU A 101 7.28 8.48 -17.85
C GLU A 101 7.91 7.42 -16.95
N CYS A 102 7.36 6.20 -16.97
CA CYS A 102 7.94 5.08 -16.25
C CYS A 102 9.35 4.75 -16.76
N VAL A 103 9.52 4.67 -18.08
CA VAL A 103 10.82 4.43 -18.70
C VAL A 103 11.81 5.55 -18.39
N ALA A 104 11.38 6.81 -18.44
CA ALA A 104 12.20 7.97 -18.09
C ALA A 104 12.64 7.95 -16.62
N THR A 105 11.76 7.53 -15.72
CA THR A 105 12.03 7.47 -14.27
C THR A 105 13.00 6.34 -13.93
N TYR A 106 12.75 5.14 -14.45
CA TYR A 106 13.52 3.94 -14.07
C TYR A 106 14.69 3.64 -15.02
N GLY A 107 14.81 4.37 -16.13
CA GLY A 107 15.92 4.24 -17.08
C GLY A 107 15.94 2.95 -17.90
N THR A 108 14.83 2.21 -17.95
CA THR A 108 14.73 0.94 -18.68
C THR A 108 13.35 0.73 -19.29
N GLN A 109 13.31 0.05 -20.44
CA GLN A 109 12.09 -0.29 -21.18
C GLN A 109 11.25 -1.39 -20.49
N ALA A 110 11.75 -1.97 -19.40
CA ALA A 110 11.07 -3.02 -18.64
C ALA A 110 10.00 -2.49 -17.66
N TRP A 111 9.38 -1.35 -17.97
CA TRP A 111 8.33 -0.74 -17.16
C TRP A 111 7.18 -0.27 -18.03
N THR A 112 5.96 -0.39 -17.51
CA THR A 112 4.74 0.10 -18.17
C THR A 112 3.89 0.91 -17.20
N CYS A 113 3.14 1.86 -17.74
CA CYS A 113 2.19 2.66 -16.97
C CYS A 113 0.78 2.12 -17.14
N GLU A 114 0.27 1.42 -16.14
CA GLU A 114 -1.07 0.82 -16.20
C GLU A 114 -1.69 0.70 -14.80
N ALA A 115 -3.02 0.71 -14.76
CA ALA A 115 -3.78 0.24 -13.61
C ALA A 115 -3.77 -1.30 -13.62
N ALA A 116 -3.34 -1.93 -12.52
CA ALA A 116 -3.27 -3.38 -12.42
C ALA A 116 -3.70 -3.85 -11.02
N PHE A 117 -4.09 -5.13 -10.93
CA PHE A 117 -4.38 -5.82 -9.67
C PHE A 117 -5.41 -5.13 -8.77
N GLY A 118 -6.44 -4.53 -9.40
CA GLY A 118 -7.52 -3.83 -8.70
C GLY A 118 -7.24 -2.37 -8.35
N ALA A 119 -6.04 -1.85 -8.65
CA ALA A 119 -5.76 -0.42 -8.50
C ALA A 119 -6.56 0.40 -9.52
N THR A 120 -7.08 1.55 -9.08
CA THR A 120 -7.81 2.51 -9.94
C THR A 120 -6.89 3.58 -10.52
N VAL A 121 -5.76 3.85 -9.85
CA VAL A 121 -4.74 4.82 -10.26
C VAL A 121 -3.63 4.08 -11.00
N PRO A 122 -3.29 4.45 -12.25
CA PRO A 122 -2.21 3.82 -12.98
C PRO A 122 -0.87 4.07 -12.29
N THR A 123 -0.03 3.05 -12.21
CA THR A 123 1.33 3.16 -11.66
C THR A 123 2.32 2.43 -12.55
N CYS A 124 3.60 2.62 -12.29
CA CYS A 124 4.65 1.93 -13.01
C CYS A 124 4.79 0.50 -12.51
N TRP A 125 4.61 -0.45 -13.41
CA TRP A 125 4.79 -1.87 -13.15
C TRP A 125 6.00 -2.41 -13.90
N PRO A 126 6.87 -3.20 -13.25
CA PRO A 126 7.90 -3.93 -13.97
C PRO A 126 7.24 -4.97 -14.88
N THR A 127 7.66 -5.02 -16.14
CA THR A 127 7.17 -6.01 -17.10
C THR A 127 7.92 -7.33 -16.95
N CYS A 128 7.25 -8.44 -17.20
CA CYS A 128 7.85 -9.76 -17.11
C CYS A 128 7.26 -10.76 -18.11
N THR A 129 7.96 -11.88 -18.27
CA THR A 129 7.50 -13.12 -18.89
C THR A 129 7.59 -14.30 -17.91
N SER A 130 8.24 -14.12 -16.76
CA SER A 130 8.34 -15.09 -15.67
C SER A 130 8.62 -14.39 -14.34
N ALA A 131 8.32 -15.05 -13.22
CA ALA A 131 8.56 -14.51 -11.88
C ALA A 131 10.05 -14.21 -11.59
N THR A 132 10.97 -14.96 -12.21
CA THR A 132 12.42 -14.73 -12.06
C THR A 132 12.87 -13.35 -12.51
N GLN A 133 12.18 -12.74 -13.48
CA GLN A 133 12.50 -11.37 -13.92
C GLN A 133 12.06 -10.30 -12.93
N CYS A 134 11.12 -10.63 -12.04
CA CYS A 134 10.64 -9.77 -10.97
C CYS A 134 11.53 -9.82 -9.72
N ALA A 135 12.32 -10.88 -9.61
CA ALA A 135 13.13 -11.17 -8.44
C ALA A 135 14.41 -10.32 -8.40
N ASN A 136 14.85 -10.01 -7.19
CA ASN A 136 16.23 -9.62 -6.92
C ASN A 136 16.94 -10.84 -6.30
N PRO A 137 17.85 -11.50 -7.03
CA PRO A 137 18.51 -12.73 -6.57
C PRO A 137 19.40 -12.53 -5.34
N ASN A 138 19.69 -11.29 -4.95
CA ASN A 138 20.50 -10.96 -3.77
C ASN A 138 19.66 -10.70 -2.52
N SER A 139 18.34 -10.88 -2.57
CA SER A 139 17.44 -10.67 -1.43
C SER A 139 16.50 -11.85 -1.28
N PRO A 140 16.54 -12.58 -0.14
CA PRO A 140 15.59 -13.66 0.14
C PRO A 140 14.14 -13.20 0.08
N LEU A 141 13.85 -11.98 0.55
CA LEU A 141 12.50 -11.42 0.49
C LEU A 141 12.09 -11.00 -0.92
N LEU A 142 13.01 -10.83 -1.86
CA LEU A 142 12.67 -10.47 -3.23
C LEU A 142 12.97 -11.65 -4.16
N GLY A 143 12.81 -12.87 -3.67
CA GLY A 143 12.99 -14.11 -4.41
C GLY A 143 11.91 -14.31 -5.48
N ALA A 144 12.16 -15.16 -6.46
CA ALA A 144 11.21 -15.44 -7.55
C ALA A 144 9.91 -16.09 -7.04
N ASP A 145 9.98 -16.81 -5.94
CA ASP A 145 8.86 -17.42 -5.23
C ASP A 145 7.94 -16.41 -4.53
N ASN A 146 8.41 -15.18 -4.32
CA ASN A 146 7.59 -14.09 -3.79
C ASN A 146 6.88 -13.26 -4.89
N TYR A 147 7.04 -13.63 -6.16
CA TYR A 147 6.43 -12.92 -7.29
C TYR A 147 5.65 -13.86 -8.22
N ALA A 148 4.62 -13.31 -8.86
CA ALA A 148 3.98 -13.89 -10.03
C ALA A 148 4.16 -12.96 -11.24
N CYS A 149 4.19 -13.54 -12.44
CA CYS A 149 4.15 -12.78 -13.68
C CYS A 149 2.75 -12.85 -14.28
N ASP A 150 1.90 -11.90 -13.88
CA ASP A 150 0.48 -11.92 -14.20
C ASP A 150 0.17 -10.84 -15.24
N GLY A 151 -0.34 -11.24 -16.40
CA GLY A 151 -0.63 -10.31 -17.50
C GLY A 151 0.61 -9.54 -17.97
N GLY A 152 1.79 -10.16 -17.91
CA GLY A 152 3.07 -9.56 -18.27
C GLY A 152 3.61 -8.55 -17.25
N LYS A 153 3.09 -8.53 -16.02
CA LYS A 153 3.48 -7.61 -14.95
C LYS A 153 3.89 -8.37 -13.68
N CYS A 154 4.90 -7.85 -13.00
CA CYS A 154 5.37 -8.39 -11.73
C CYS A 154 4.37 -8.09 -10.62
N ARG A 155 3.69 -9.12 -10.12
CA ARG A 155 2.84 -9.04 -8.93
C ARG A 155 3.58 -9.60 -7.73
N TRP A 156 3.67 -8.81 -6.68
CA TRP A 156 4.15 -9.26 -5.37
C TRP A 156 3.13 -10.21 -4.72
N LEU A 157 3.58 -11.39 -4.30
CA LEU A 157 2.76 -12.40 -3.61
C LEU A 157 2.86 -12.31 -2.09
N GLY A 158 3.91 -11.65 -1.59
CA GLY A 158 4.19 -11.60 -0.17
C GLY A 158 5.39 -12.46 0.22
N CYS A 159 5.76 -12.32 1.50
CA CYS A 159 6.72 -13.22 2.13
C CYS A 159 6.14 -14.64 2.30
N ASN A 160 6.98 -15.66 2.20
CA ASN A 160 6.64 -17.05 2.43
C ASN A 160 6.79 -17.45 3.91
N ASP A 161 7.78 -16.89 4.59
CA ASP A 161 8.02 -17.15 6.01
C ASP A 161 8.80 -16.02 6.69
N THR A 162 8.91 -16.13 8.02
CA THR A 162 9.61 -15.12 8.85
C THR A 162 11.12 -15.09 8.58
N SER A 163 11.72 -16.17 8.08
CA SER A 163 13.14 -16.19 7.77
C SER A 163 13.47 -15.23 6.63
N GLU A 164 12.61 -15.12 5.62
CA GLU A 164 12.77 -14.13 4.54
C GLU A 164 12.78 -12.69 5.07
N CYS A 165 11.85 -12.36 5.96
CA CYS A 165 11.78 -11.04 6.57
C CYS A 165 13.03 -10.73 7.40
N THR A 166 13.45 -11.66 8.27
CA THR A 166 14.63 -11.44 9.12
C THR A 166 15.94 -11.41 8.33
N ALA A 167 16.06 -12.18 7.24
CA ALA A 167 17.24 -12.25 6.40
C ALA A 167 17.41 -11.04 5.46
N ALA A 168 16.33 -10.33 5.11
CA ALA A 168 16.36 -9.15 4.24
C ALA A 168 16.85 -7.86 4.95
N ASN A 169 17.80 -8.00 5.88
CA ASN A 169 18.33 -6.93 6.73
C ASN A 169 17.32 -6.26 7.66
N MET A 170 16.16 -6.88 7.92
CA MET A 170 15.14 -6.26 8.77
C MET A 170 15.37 -6.53 10.27
N SER A 171 16.35 -7.34 10.69
CA SER A 171 16.59 -7.79 12.08
C SER A 171 15.60 -8.87 12.56
N SER A 172 15.82 -9.40 13.76
CA SER A 172 14.94 -10.39 14.39
C SER A 172 13.57 -9.82 14.80
N ALA A 173 13.38 -8.50 14.73
CA ALA A 173 12.13 -7.83 15.09
C ALA A 173 11.09 -7.84 13.96
N TRP A 174 11.21 -8.72 12.96
CA TRP A 174 10.27 -8.79 11.83
C TRP A 174 9.69 -10.18 11.66
N THR A 175 8.43 -10.23 11.24
CA THR A 175 7.69 -11.48 11.07
C THR A 175 6.88 -11.46 9.78
N CYS A 176 6.75 -12.61 9.13
CA CYS A 176 5.91 -12.74 7.95
C CYS A 176 4.48 -13.12 8.34
N ARG A 177 3.54 -12.20 8.14
CA ARG A 177 2.13 -12.41 8.52
C ARG A 177 1.18 -12.02 7.40
N LYS A 178 0.01 -12.66 7.36
CA LYS A 178 -1.06 -12.33 6.43
C LYS A 178 -1.91 -11.20 7.03
N GLN A 179 -2.06 -10.09 6.32
CA GLN A 179 -2.97 -9.00 6.65
C GLN A 179 -3.69 -8.57 5.37
N SER A 180 -5.02 -8.41 5.45
CA SER A 180 -5.85 -8.03 4.30
C SER A 180 -5.62 -8.88 3.04
N GLY A 181 -5.47 -10.20 3.22
CA GLY A 181 -5.29 -11.14 2.11
C GLY A 181 -3.85 -11.32 1.61
N MET A 182 -2.91 -10.45 1.98
CA MET A 182 -1.52 -10.50 1.51
C MET A 182 -0.55 -10.78 2.66
N ARG A 183 0.50 -11.57 2.40
CA ARG A 183 1.57 -11.78 3.39
C ARG A 183 2.59 -10.66 3.26
N ASN A 184 2.93 -10.00 4.35
CA ASN A 184 3.95 -8.97 4.37
C ASN A 184 4.86 -9.12 5.60
N CYS A 185 6.03 -8.51 5.52
CA CYS A 185 6.91 -8.39 6.67
C CYS A 185 6.40 -7.28 7.57
N PHE A 186 6.19 -7.59 8.84
CA PHE A 186 5.73 -6.65 9.84
C PHE A 186 6.72 -6.57 10.99
N HIS A 187 6.94 -5.36 11.50
CA HIS A 187 7.70 -5.16 12.72
C HIS A 187 6.92 -5.74 13.91
N THR A 188 7.59 -6.54 14.73
CA THR A 188 7.03 -7.13 15.95
C THR A 188 7.11 -6.14 17.11
N CYS A 189 6.19 -6.26 18.05
CA CYS A 189 6.17 -5.41 19.24
C CYS A 189 5.58 -6.14 20.44
N THR A 190 5.85 -5.58 21.62
CA THR A 190 5.15 -5.82 22.88
C THR A 190 4.42 -4.57 23.36
N THR A 191 4.96 -3.40 23.02
CA THR A 191 4.39 -2.08 23.31
C THR A 191 4.52 -1.18 22.08
N PRO A 192 3.74 -0.09 21.98
CA PRO A 192 3.90 0.90 20.92
C PRO A 192 5.32 1.48 20.79
N SER A 193 6.06 1.57 21.90
CA SER A 193 7.44 2.07 21.89
C SER A 193 8.40 1.18 21.10
N ASP A 194 8.08 -0.11 20.90
CA ASP A 194 8.89 -1.01 20.07
C ASP A 194 8.74 -0.69 18.57
N CYS A 195 7.71 0.06 18.20
CA CYS A 195 7.38 0.44 16.82
C CYS A 195 7.96 1.81 16.41
N ALA A 196 8.36 2.62 17.39
CA ALA A 196 8.93 3.92 17.16
C ALA A 196 10.30 3.77 16.46
N THR A 197 10.44 4.39 15.29
CA THR A 197 11.68 4.34 14.51
C THR A 197 12.44 5.66 14.52
N ALA A 198 11.77 6.77 14.84
CA ALA A 198 12.35 8.10 14.88
C ALA A 198 11.54 9.03 15.81
N SER A 199 11.67 10.34 15.60
CA SER A 199 10.72 11.33 16.11
C SER A 199 9.39 11.26 15.36
N ALA A 200 8.40 11.96 15.89
CA ALA A 200 7.18 12.36 15.20
C ALA A 200 7.37 12.55 13.68
N PRO A 201 6.45 12.02 12.85
CA PRO A 201 5.28 11.24 13.24
C PRO A 201 5.65 9.77 13.58
N TYR A 202 6.92 9.35 13.55
CA TYR A 202 7.29 7.93 13.70
C TYR A 202 7.68 7.53 15.14
N ASP A 203 7.10 8.18 16.14
CA ASP A 203 7.23 7.88 17.57
C ASP A 203 6.04 7.06 18.11
N ALA A 204 6.07 6.74 19.40
CA ALA A 204 5.28 5.67 19.99
C ALA A 204 3.76 5.93 20.02
N ASP A 205 3.33 7.18 20.03
CA ASP A 205 1.92 7.58 20.08
C ASP A 205 1.21 7.51 18.73
N ASN A 206 1.95 7.28 17.64
CA ASN A 206 1.40 7.04 16.31
C ASN A 206 1.37 5.55 15.92
N TYR A 207 1.58 4.65 16.89
CA TYR A 207 1.46 3.20 16.69
C TYR A 207 0.63 2.53 17.78
N ASP A 208 -0.01 1.43 17.40
CA ASP A 208 -0.55 0.43 18.31
C ASP A 208 0.24 -0.88 18.17
N CYS A 209 0.38 -1.60 19.27
CA CYS A 209 0.88 -2.97 19.24
C CYS A 209 -0.26 -3.98 19.22
N VAL A 210 -0.73 -4.35 18.02
CA VAL A 210 -1.89 -5.24 17.84
C VAL A 210 -1.42 -6.64 17.51
N ALA A 211 -1.78 -7.61 18.35
CA ALA A 211 -1.41 -9.02 18.22
C ALA A 211 0.12 -9.25 18.06
N GLY A 212 0.94 -8.39 18.67
CA GLY A 212 2.40 -8.44 18.58
C GLY A 212 2.99 -7.88 17.27
N THR A 213 2.21 -7.07 16.55
CA THR A 213 2.62 -6.38 15.32
C THR A 213 2.37 -4.87 15.44
N CYS A 214 3.33 -4.08 14.97
CA CYS A 214 3.21 -2.64 14.88
C CYS A 214 2.16 -2.23 13.84
N LEU A 215 1.09 -1.58 14.30
CA LEU A 215 0.07 -0.97 13.47
C LEU A 215 0.20 0.54 13.53
N TRP A 216 0.46 1.17 12.40
CA TRP A 216 0.45 2.63 12.27
C TRP A 216 -0.98 3.16 12.48
N THR A 217 -1.16 4.13 13.38
CA THR A 217 -2.47 4.72 13.70
C THR A 217 -2.69 6.09 13.03
N GLY A 218 -1.68 6.60 12.34
CA GLY A 218 -1.75 7.90 11.66
C GLY A 218 -1.01 8.99 12.41
N CYS A 219 -0.80 10.13 11.74
CA CYS A 219 -0.30 11.33 12.41
C CYS A 219 -1.38 11.90 13.33
N ASN A 220 -1.00 12.51 14.45
CA ASN A 220 -1.94 13.17 15.36
C ASN A 220 -2.08 14.65 15.01
N THR A 221 -1.01 15.29 14.51
CA THR A 221 -1.03 16.72 14.19
C THR A 221 -0.19 17.08 12.96
N THR A 222 -0.53 18.21 12.31
CA THR A 222 0.32 18.81 11.27
C THR A 222 1.71 19.15 11.76
N ALA A 223 1.88 19.50 13.04
CA ALA A 223 3.20 19.81 13.59
C ALA A 223 4.15 18.60 13.56
N GLU A 224 3.62 17.39 13.75
CA GLU A 224 4.39 16.14 13.61
C GLU A 224 4.89 15.98 12.17
N CYS A 225 4.00 16.17 11.19
CA CYS A 225 4.36 16.08 9.77
C CYS A 225 5.38 17.16 9.36
N MET A 226 5.21 18.39 9.85
CA MET A 226 6.14 19.51 9.60
C MET A 226 7.55 19.26 10.16
N SER A 227 7.69 18.37 11.14
CA SER A 227 9.01 18.01 11.68
C SER A 227 9.83 17.11 10.75
N VAL A 228 9.15 16.41 9.82
CA VAL A 228 9.79 15.66 8.72
C VAL A 228 10.09 16.58 7.56
N ASP A 229 9.10 17.37 7.13
CA ASP A 229 9.21 18.31 6.03
C ASP A 229 8.24 19.48 6.27
N PRO A 230 8.71 20.75 6.27
CA PRO A 230 7.90 21.90 6.64
C PRO A 230 6.67 22.13 5.74
N ASP A 231 6.65 21.55 4.53
CA ASP A 231 5.54 21.67 3.59
C ASP A 231 4.53 20.52 3.74
N TRP A 232 4.63 19.67 4.78
CA TRP A 232 3.73 18.54 4.99
C TRP A 232 2.64 18.83 6.04
N VAL A 233 1.46 18.23 5.83
CA VAL A 233 0.30 18.36 6.72
C VAL A 233 -0.25 16.98 7.09
N CYS A 234 -0.91 16.90 8.25
CA CYS A 234 -1.60 15.69 8.69
C CYS A 234 -3.04 15.70 8.19
N ARG A 235 -3.43 14.73 7.34
CA ARG A 235 -4.75 14.69 6.68
C ARG A 235 -5.28 13.29 6.48
#